data_AF-A0A6P4D478-F1
#
_entry.id   AF-A0A6P4D478-F1
#
_cell.length_a   1.000
_cell.length_b   1.000
_cell.length_c   1.000
_cell.angle_alpha   90.00
_cell.angle_beta   90.00
_cell.angle_gamma   90.00
#
_symmetry.space_group_name_H-M   'P 1'
#
loop_
_entity.id
_entity.type
_entity.pdbx_description
1 polymer ?
#
loop_
_entity_poly.entity_id
_entity_poly.type
_entity_poly.pdbx_seq_one_letter_code
_entity_poly.pdbx_strand_id
1 'polypeptide(L)'
;MFEKGSSKHKSGDLAIRLDLIGKVNGLEEAEFYFNSIPKYLRTGECYSSLLNCYAHARDVDRAESIREKMRALGFATSILSRNVLLNLYYQTQNYDKLENLICEMQEEGINFNSYTFGTLISAYAASSNTEGIDKLLALLEHNRIWYWHLDWTVYAIAANCYRKQGLFEKAFNVLKNSERLITNKKRRGSLTFLMTRYAAMIKKEEVMRLWKLLTTGGKLYSRAYLAVIASVLKFEDFESAENIF
;
A
#
# COMPACT_ATOMS: atom_id res chain seq x y z
N MET A 1 -43.45 3.00 -1.47
CA MET A 1 -42.44 3.67 -2.30
C MET A 1 -41.65 4.60 -1.37
N PHE A 2 -40.32 4.51 -1.39
CA PHE A 2 -39.34 5.37 -0.69
C PHE A 2 -39.26 5.39 0.84
N GLU A 3 -38.42 4.51 1.39
CA GLU A 3 -37.48 4.84 2.49
C GLU A 3 -36.16 4.05 2.32
N LYS A 4 -35.56 4.11 1.12
CA LYS A 4 -34.18 3.60 0.91
C LYS A 4 -33.10 4.61 1.34
N GLY A 5 -33.49 5.77 1.88
CA GLY A 5 -32.59 6.87 2.28
C GLY A 5 -32.14 6.87 3.74
N SER A 6 -32.94 6.36 4.69
CA SER A 6 -32.67 6.48 6.13
C SER A 6 -31.87 5.32 6.74
N SER A 7 -31.76 4.16 6.08
CA SER A 7 -31.07 2.98 6.64
C SER A 7 -29.55 2.99 6.43
N LYS A 8 -29.08 3.63 5.35
CA LYS A 8 -27.65 3.70 5.00
C LYS A 8 -26.83 4.53 5.99
N HIS A 9 -27.41 5.62 6.50
CA HIS A 9 -26.78 6.44 7.53
C HIS A 9 -26.63 5.67 8.84
N LYS A 10 -27.68 4.95 9.26
CA LYS A 10 -27.63 4.13 10.49
C LYS A 10 -26.62 2.98 10.40
N SER A 11 -26.48 2.32 9.26
CA SER A 11 -25.54 1.18 9.13
C SER A 11 -24.07 1.60 9.12
N GLY A 12 -23.75 2.72 8.45
CA GLY A 12 -22.40 3.28 8.44
C GLY A 12 -21.97 3.75 9.83
N ASP A 13 -22.89 4.38 10.58
CA ASP A 13 -22.64 4.83 11.95
C ASP A 13 -22.31 3.67 12.90
N LEU A 14 -22.97 2.51 12.73
CA LEU A 14 -22.67 1.30 13.51
C LEU A 14 -21.25 0.77 13.22
N ALA A 15 -20.85 0.74 11.95
CA ALA A 15 -19.53 0.26 11.54
C ALA A 15 -18.40 1.19 12.00
N ILE A 16 -18.62 2.51 11.94
CA ILE A 16 -17.67 3.51 12.44
C ILE A 16 -17.56 3.42 13.96
N ARG A 17 -18.69 3.32 14.67
CA ARG A 17 -18.70 3.18 16.12
C ARG A 17 -17.96 1.90 16.56
N LEU A 18 -18.16 0.80 15.84
CA LEU A 18 -17.44 -0.44 16.09
C LEU A 18 -15.93 -0.28 15.94
N ASP A 19 -15.46 0.35 14.86
CA ASP A 19 -14.03 0.60 14.63
C ASP A 19 -13.44 1.52 15.71
N LEU A 20 -14.18 2.55 16.14
CA LEU A 20 -13.78 3.44 17.24
C LEU A 20 -13.67 2.70 18.58
N ILE A 21 -14.65 1.87 18.93
CA ILE A 21 -14.63 1.05 20.14
C ILE A 21 -13.41 0.12 20.10
N GLY A 22 -13.17 -0.55 18.97
CA GLY A 22 -12.01 -1.43 18.81
C GLY A 22 -10.67 -0.72 19.03
N LYS A 23 -10.56 0.53 18.58
CA LYS A 23 -9.34 1.35 18.73
C LYS A 23 -9.14 1.93 20.12
N VAL A 24 -10.22 2.28 20.82
CA VAL A 24 -10.16 3.00 22.10
C VAL A 24 -10.30 2.07 23.30
N ASN A 25 -11.26 1.15 23.25
CA ASN A 25 -11.63 0.30 24.36
C ASN A 25 -10.99 -1.09 24.26
N GLY A 26 -10.74 -1.56 23.04
CA GLY A 26 -10.12 -2.85 22.81
C GLY A 26 -11.03 -3.80 22.05
N LEU A 27 -10.49 -5.00 21.82
CA LEU A 27 -11.11 -5.98 20.94
C LEU A 27 -12.34 -6.63 21.56
N GLU A 28 -12.33 -6.86 22.87
CA GLU A 28 -13.42 -7.52 23.59
C GLU A 28 -14.69 -6.65 23.59
N GLU A 29 -14.54 -5.35 23.80
CA GLU A 29 -15.64 -4.39 23.75
C GLU A 29 -16.19 -4.21 22.34
N ALA A 30 -15.32 -4.27 21.33
CA ALA A 30 -15.75 -4.26 19.93
C ALA A 30 -16.59 -5.50 19.60
N GLU A 31 -16.16 -6.69 20.04
CA GLU A 31 -16.93 -7.93 19.89
C GLU A 31 -18.27 -7.87 20.63
N PHE A 32 -18.26 -7.39 21.88
CA PHE A 32 -19.47 -7.22 22.66
C PHE A 32 -20.45 -6.28 21.95
N TYR A 33 -19.96 -5.14 21.47
CA TYR A 33 -20.78 -4.20 20.71
C TYR A 33 -21.33 -4.84 19.43
N PHE A 34 -20.50 -5.50 18.64
CA PHE A 34 -20.94 -6.20 17.43
C PHE A 34 -22.01 -7.25 17.73
N ASN A 35 -21.86 -8.00 18.82
CA ASN A 35 -22.82 -9.01 19.25
C ASN A 35 -24.12 -8.40 19.80
N SER A 36 -24.08 -7.19 20.35
CA SER A 36 -25.26 -6.44 20.77
C SER A 36 -26.10 -5.92 19.59
N ILE A 37 -25.50 -5.76 18.39
CA ILE A 37 -26.22 -5.32 17.19
C ILE A 37 -27.18 -6.44 16.72
N PRO A 38 -28.48 -6.16 16.51
CA PRO A 38 -29.41 -7.14 15.95
C PRO A 38 -28.93 -7.68 14.60
N LYS A 39 -29.08 -9.00 14.36
CA LYS A 39 -28.51 -9.67 13.17
C LYS A 39 -28.91 -9.02 11.84
N TYR A 40 -30.14 -8.51 11.71
CA TYR A 40 -30.64 -7.86 10.50
C TYR A 40 -30.02 -6.47 10.23
N LEU A 41 -29.37 -5.85 11.24
CA LEU A 41 -28.63 -4.59 11.10
C LEU A 41 -27.13 -4.80 10.86
N ARG A 42 -26.62 -6.03 10.97
CA ARG A 42 -25.20 -6.33 10.73
C ARG A 42 -24.93 -6.36 9.23
N THR A 43 -24.59 -5.20 8.69
CA THR A 43 -24.21 -5.05 7.27
C THR A 43 -22.79 -5.53 7.03
N GLY A 44 -22.42 -5.73 5.76
CA GLY A 44 -21.04 -6.06 5.38
C GLY A 44 -20.00 -5.06 5.89
N GLU A 45 -20.37 -3.79 6.10
CA GLU A 45 -19.52 -2.77 6.72
C GLU A 45 -19.21 -3.08 8.19
N CYS A 46 -20.21 -3.54 8.97
CA CYS A 46 -19.99 -3.96 10.36
C CYS A 46 -19.02 -5.16 10.44
N TYR A 47 -19.19 -6.15 9.55
CA TYR A 47 -18.26 -7.28 9.48
C TYR A 47 -16.86 -6.87 9.05
N SER A 48 -16.75 -5.93 8.10
CA SER A 48 -15.46 -5.39 7.64
C SER A 48 -14.74 -4.60 8.74
N SER A 49 -15.48 -3.81 9.54
CA SER A 49 -14.92 -3.12 10.70
C SER A 49 -14.43 -4.12 11.75
N LEU A 50 -15.20 -5.17 12.05
CA LEU A 50 -14.76 -6.19 13.00
C LEU A 50 -13.52 -6.94 12.51
N LEU A 51 -13.46 -7.28 11.22
CA LEU A 51 -12.27 -7.85 10.58
C LEU A 51 -11.06 -6.91 10.72
N ASN A 52 -11.26 -5.60 10.53
CA ASN A 52 -10.21 -4.60 10.72
C ASN A 52 -9.71 -4.57 12.17
N CYS A 53 -10.61 -4.67 13.16
CA CYS A 53 -10.24 -4.77 14.58
C CYS A 53 -9.36 -6.02 14.84
N TYR A 54 -9.75 -7.19 14.34
CA TYR A 54 -8.93 -8.42 14.48
C TYR A 54 -7.57 -8.28 13.80
N ALA A 55 -7.55 -7.72 12.58
CA ALA A 55 -6.31 -7.52 11.85
C ALA A 55 -5.35 -6.56 12.57
N HIS A 56 -5.87 -5.49 13.17
CA HIS A 56 -5.07 -4.57 13.99
C HIS A 56 -4.52 -5.24 15.24
N ALA A 57 -5.31 -6.11 15.88
CA ALA A 57 -4.87 -6.93 17.02
C ALA A 57 -3.94 -8.09 16.62
N ARG A 58 -3.70 -8.29 15.30
CA ARG A 58 -2.94 -9.42 14.74
C ARG A 58 -3.50 -10.79 15.09
N ASP A 59 -4.80 -10.87 15.34
CA ASP A 59 -5.50 -12.12 15.66
C ASP A 59 -5.94 -12.82 14.37
N VAL A 60 -5.13 -13.78 13.93
CA VAL A 60 -5.34 -14.51 12.67
C VAL A 60 -6.56 -15.42 12.75
N ASP A 61 -6.77 -16.10 13.88
CA ASP A 61 -7.83 -17.11 14.00
C ASP A 61 -9.22 -16.47 14.01
N ARG A 62 -9.38 -15.36 14.75
CA ARG A 62 -10.65 -14.61 14.75
C ARG A 62 -10.89 -13.90 13.42
N ALA A 63 -9.85 -13.35 12.78
CA ALA A 63 -9.95 -12.79 11.44
C ALA A 63 -10.45 -13.81 10.41
N GLU A 64 -9.96 -15.06 10.49
CA GLU A 64 -10.41 -16.14 9.62
C GLU A 64 -11.84 -16.58 9.90
N SER A 65 -12.24 -16.68 11.17
CA SER A 65 -13.63 -17.01 11.51
C SER A 65 -14.60 -15.95 10.99
N ILE A 66 -14.27 -14.66 11.11
CA ILE A 66 -15.12 -13.61 10.56
C ILE A 66 -15.10 -13.58 9.03
N ARG A 67 -13.97 -13.89 8.39
CA ARG A 67 -13.87 -14.02 6.93
C ARG A 67 -14.82 -15.09 6.39
N GLU A 68 -14.85 -16.28 7.01
CA GLU A 68 -15.76 -17.35 6.57
C GLU A 68 -17.24 -16.98 6.81
N LYS A 69 -17.55 -16.30 7.92
CA LYS A 69 -18.90 -15.75 8.15
C LYS A 69 -19.28 -14.72 7.09
N MET A 70 -18.36 -13.82 6.72
CA MET A 70 -18.58 -12.85 5.64
C MET A 70 -18.83 -13.56 4.31
N ARG A 71 -18.09 -14.64 4.01
CA ARG A 71 -18.27 -15.43 2.79
C ARG A 71 -19.64 -16.10 2.75
N ALA A 72 -20.04 -16.76 3.83
CA ALA A 72 -21.35 -17.41 3.94
C ALA A 72 -22.53 -16.43 3.80
N LEU A 73 -22.34 -15.17 4.16
CA LEU A 73 -23.33 -14.10 4.04
C LEU A 73 -23.23 -13.31 2.72
N GLY A 74 -22.29 -13.65 1.83
CA GLY A 74 -22.08 -12.93 0.57
C GLY A 74 -21.46 -11.54 0.72
N PHE A 75 -20.84 -11.23 1.86
CA PHE A 75 -20.18 -9.95 2.14
C PHE A 75 -18.67 -9.93 1.83
N ALA A 76 -18.08 -11.07 1.44
CA ALA A 76 -16.64 -11.21 1.20
C ALA A 76 -16.15 -10.72 -0.18
N THR A 77 -16.90 -9.89 -0.89
CA THR A 77 -16.60 -9.50 -2.29
C THR A 77 -15.71 -8.26 -2.43
N SER A 78 -15.36 -7.59 -1.33
CA SER A 78 -14.62 -6.33 -1.37
C SER A 78 -13.11 -6.52 -1.44
N ILE A 79 -12.45 -5.81 -2.35
CA ILE A 79 -10.97 -5.68 -2.39
C ILE A 79 -10.41 -5.16 -1.05
N LEU A 80 -11.20 -4.37 -0.30
CA LEU A 80 -10.76 -3.82 0.98
C LEU A 80 -10.59 -4.90 2.05
N SER A 81 -11.56 -5.81 2.20
CA SER A 81 -11.46 -6.90 3.18
C SER A 81 -10.34 -7.88 2.82
N ARG A 82 -10.14 -8.15 1.53
CA ARG A 82 -8.99 -8.92 1.02
C ARG A 82 -7.65 -8.27 1.40
N ASN A 83 -7.53 -6.96 1.19
CA ASN A 83 -6.31 -6.21 1.52
C ASN A 83 -6.03 -6.19 3.04
N VAL A 84 -7.06 -6.13 3.89
CA VAL A 84 -6.90 -6.24 5.34
C VAL A 84 -6.28 -7.59 5.73
N LEU A 85 -6.79 -8.69 5.15
CA LEU A 85 -6.27 -10.03 5.39
C LEU A 85 -4.85 -10.22 4.84
N LEU A 86 -4.56 -9.75 3.63
CA LEU A 86 -3.21 -9.80 3.06
C LEU A 86 -2.19 -9.09 3.97
N ASN A 87 -2.54 -7.90 4.47
CA ASN A 87 -1.68 -7.17 5.39
C ASN A 87 -1.55 -7.89 6.74
N LEU A 88 -2.63 -8.46 7.29
CA LEU A 88 -2.58 -9.28 8.50
C LEU A 88 -1.62 -10.47 8.33
N TYR A 89 -1.76 -11.25 7.26
CA TYR A 89 -0.91 -12.40 6.98
C TYR A 89 0.55 -12.01 6.80
N TYR A 90 0.81 -10.92 6.08
CA TYR A 90 2.16 -10.38 5.96
C TYR A 90 2.75 -10.01 7.33
N GLN A 91 2.02 -9.27 8.17
CA GLN A 91 2.52 -8.83 9.48
C GLN A 91 2.73 -9.97 10.48
N THR A 92 1.99 -11.07 10.31
CA THR A 92 2.07 -12.28 11.15
C THR A 92 2.90 -13.38 10.52
N GLN A 93 3.55 -13.12 9.38
CA GLN A 93 4.39 -14.06 8.64
C GLN A 93 3.68 -15.36 8.20
N ASN A 94 2.35 -15.31 8.04
CA ASN A 94 1.55 -16.42 7.52
C ASN A 94 1.57 -16.42 5.98
N TYR A 95 2.75 -16.64 5.38
CA TYR A 95 2.94 -16.51 3.94
C TYR A 95 2.12 -17.53 3.13
N ASP A 96 1.91 -18.75 3.62
CA ASP A 96 1.07 -19.75 2.93
C ASP A 96 -0.39 -19.27 2.77
N LYS A 97 -0.94 -18.64 3.83
CA LYS A 97 -2.29 -18.07 3.77
C LYS A 97 -2.36 -16.84 2.85
N LEU A 98 -1.27 -16.07 2.79
CA LEU A 98 -1.14 -14.94 1.88
C LEU A 98 -1.16 -15.41 0.43
N GLU A 99 -0.39 -16.44 0.06
CA GLU A 99 -0.39 -17.02 -1.29
C GLU A 99 -1.76 -17.58 -1.68
N ASN A 100 -2.37 -18.36 -0.79
CA ASN A 100 -3.72 -18.91 -1.05
C ASN A 100 -4.75 -17.82 -1.30
N LEU A 101 -4.69 -16.71 -0.54
CA LEU A 101 -5.59 -15.58 -0.74
C LEU A 101 -5.35 -14.85 -2.06
N ILE A 102 -4.10 -14.75 -2.53
CA ILE A 102 -3.75 -14.19 -3.84
C ILE A 102 -4.36 -15.05 -4.95
N CYS A 103 -4.20 -16.37 -4.88
CA CYS A 103 -4.79 -17.30 -5.83
C CYS A 103 -6.32 -17.16 -5.87
N GLU A 104 -6.98 -17.14 -4.71
CA GLU A 104 -8.42 -16.93 -4.62
C GLU A 104 -8.85 -15.60 -5.25
N MET A 105 -8.13 -14.50 -5.02
CA MET A 105 -8.43 -13.22 -5.65
C MET A 105 -8.29 -13.26 -7.17
N GLN A 106 -7.32 -14.01 -7.70
CA GLN A 106 -7.12 -14.16 -9.14
C GLN A 106 -8.22 -15.02 -9.78
N GLU A 107 -8.58 -16.14 -9.14
CA GLU A 107 -9.65 -17.05 -9.59
C GLU A 107 -11.02 -16.34 -9.63
N GLU A 108 -11.29 -15.48 -8.66
CA GLU A 108 -12.50 -14.67 -8.61
C GLU A 108 -12.47 -13.44 -9.52
N GLY A 109 -11.36 -13.19 -10.23
CA GLY A 109 -11.21 -12.04 -11.11
C GLY A 109 -11.16 -10.69 -10.37
N ILE A 110 -10.78 -10.69 -9.08
CA ILE A 110 -10.63 -9.47 -8.29
C ILE A 110 -9.35 -8.75 -8.72
N ASN A 111 -9.52 -7.57 -9.32
CA ASN A 111 -8.39 -6.74 -9.74
C ASN A 111 -7.60 -6.20 -8.56
N PHE A 112 -6.27 -6.35 -8.62
CA PHE A 112 -5.35 -5.82 -7.62
C PHE A 112 -5.25 -4.30 -7.73
N ASN A 113 -5.05 -3.62 -6.61
CA ASN A 113 -4.78 -2.18 -6.56
C ASN A 113 -3.37 -1.87 -6.04
N SER A 114 -2.96 -0.60 -6.05
CA SER A 114 -1.64 -0.17 -5.59
C SER A 114 -1.30 -0.63 -4.17
N TYR A 115 -2.30 -0.72 -3.28
CA TYR A 115 -2.10 -1.21 -1.92
C TYR A 115 -1.84 -2.73 -1.90
N THR A 116 -2.60 -3.50 -2.69
CA THR A 116 -2.40 -4.94 -2.86
C THR A 116 -0.96 -5.21 -3.33
N PHE A 117 -0.54 -4.60 -4.44
CA PHE A 117 0.81 -4.78 -4.97
C PHE A 117 1.91 -4.36 -3.99
N GLY A 118 1.76 -3.21 -3.32
CA GLY A 118 2.72 -2.75 -2.32
C GLY A 118 2.87 -3.73 -1.15
N THR A 119 1.77 -4.33 -0.70
CA THR A 119 1.76 -5.35 0.35
C THR A 119 2.47 -6.62 -0.10
N LEU A 120 2.15 -7.13 -1.29
CA LEU A 120 2.76 -8.34 -1.83
C LEU A 120 4.27 -8.19 -2.08
N ILE A 121 4.71 -7.08 -2.67
CA ILE A 121 6.14 -6.80 -2.87
C ILE A 121 6.88 -6.74 -1.54
N SER A 122 6.25 -6.15 -0.51
CA SER A 122 6.85 -6.10 0.83
C SER A 122 6.91 -7.49 1.47
N ALA A 123 5.88 -8.31 1.29
CA ALA A 123 5.84 -9.70 1.76
C ALA A 123 6.93 -10.55 1.12
N TYR A 124 7.04 -10.54 -0.21
CA TYR A 124 8.08 -11.24 -0.94
C TYR A 124 9.48 -10.74 -0.62
N ALA A 125 9.64 -9.43 -0.38
CA ALA A 125 10.92 -8.89 0.03
C ALA A 125 11.35 -9.39 1.41
N ALA A 126 10.42 -9.53 2.34
CA ALA A 126 10.67 -10.05 3.68
C ALA A 126 11.04 -11.54 3.68
N SER A 127 10.46 -12.32 2.77
CA SER A 127 10.83 -13.73 2.57
C SER A 127 12.00 -13.94 1.59
N SER A 128 12.67 -12.88 1.14
CA SER A 128 13.75 -12.91 0.14
C SER A 128 13.35 -13.55 -1.21
N ASN A 129 12.05 -13.61 -1.51
CA ASN A 129 11.52 -14.14 -2.76
C ASN A 129 11.57 -13.10 -3.89
N THR A 130 12.75 -12.90 -4.48
CA THR A 130 12.95 -11.97 -5.60
C THR A 130 12.18 -12.35 -6.85
N GLU A 131 12.02 -13.66 -7.10
CA GLU A 131 11.29 -14.18 -8.26
C GLU A 131 9.80 -13.80 -8.19
N GLY A 132 9.21 -13.84 -6.99
CA GLY A 132 7.84 -13.37 -6.75
C GLY A 132 7.66 -11.89 -7.08
N ILE A 133 8.64 -11.04 -6.72
CA ILE A 133 8.63 -9.62 -7.08
C ILE A 133 8.73 -9.45 -8.60
N ASP A 134 9.65 -10.17 -9.26
CA ASP A 134 9.83 -10.12 -10.71
C ASP A 134 8.53 -10.51 -11.45
N LYS A 135 7.85 -11.58 -10.99
CA LYS A 135 6.54 -12.02 -11.53
C LYS A 135 5.44 -10.98 -11.35
N LEU A 136 5.36 -10.33 -10.19
CA LEU A 136 4.38 -9.25 -9.95
C LEU A 136 4.63 -8.05 -10.86
N LEU A 137 5.89 -7.65 -11.05
CA LEU A 137 6.24 -6.55 -11.94
C LEU A 137 5.92 -6.91 -13.40
N ALA A 138 6.20 -8.12 -13.84
CA ALA A 138 5.81 -8.59 -15.18
C ALA A 138 4.29 -8.57 -15.38
N LEU A 139 3.52 -8.98 -14.37
CA LEU A 139 2.06 -8.93 -14.39
C LEU A 139 1.53 -7.49 -14.53
N LEU A 140 2.17 -6.53 -13.84
CA LEU A 140 1.85 -5.10 -13.94
C LEU A 140 2.11 -4.53 -15.34
N GLU A 141 3.21 -4.94 -15.98
CA GLU A 141 3.58 -4.48 -17.32
C GLU A 141 2.67 -5.08 -18.40
N HIS A 142 2.24 -6.33 -18.23
CA HIS A 142 1.36 -7.01 -19.17
C HIS A 142 -0.09 -6.50 -19.10
N ASN A 143 -0.57 -6.17 -17.91
CA ASN A 143 -1.95 -5.72 -17.70
C ASN A 143 -2.07 -4.20 -17.86
N ARG A 144 -2.25 -3.74 -19.10
CA ARG A 144 -2.34 -2.31 -19.44
C ARG A 144 -3.41 -1.54 -18.64
N ILE A 145 -4.52 -2.19 -18.26
CA ILE A 145 -5.58 -1.54 -17.48
C ILE A 145 -5.06 -1.19 -16.08
N TRP A 146 -4.29 -2.10 -15.48
CA TRP A 146 -3.66 -1.89 -14.17
C TRP A 146 -2.53 -0.87 -14.25
N TYR A 147 -1.72 -0.93 -15.31
CA TYR A 147 -0.58 -0.04 -15.55
C TYR A 147 -0.92 1.46 -15.48
N TRP A 148 -2.10 1.88 -15.96
CA TRP A 148 -2.53 3.30 -15.92
C TRP A 148 -3.18 3.74 -14.60
N HIS A 149 -3.59 2.80 -13.76
CA HIS A 149 -4.23 3.07 -12.47
C HIS A 149 -3.29 2.90 -11.28
N LEU A 150 -2.13 2.26 -11.49
CA LEU A 150 -1.11 2.04 -10.48
C LEU A 150 -0.15 3.22 -10.34
N ASP A 151 0.14 3.56 -9.09
CA ASP A 151 1.00 4.69 -8.74
C ASP A 151 2.48 4.27 -8.85
N TRP A 152 3.37 5.20 -9.23
CA TRP A 152 4.83 4.98 -9.33
C TRP A 152 5.43 4.48 -8.00
N THR A 153 4.70 4.62 -6.90
CA THR A 153 5.03 4.14 -5.56
C THR A 153 5.27 2.63 -5.50
N VAL A 154 4.58 1.82 -6.31
CA VAL A 154 4.76 0.36 -6.33
C VAL A 154 6.17 -0.02 -6.79
N TYR A 155 6.63 0.59 -7.89
CA TYR A 155 8.01 0.42 -8.39
C TYR A 155 9.05 0.95 -7.40
N ALA A 156 8.74 2.06 -6.72
CA ALA A 156 9.58 2.60 -5.66
C ALA A 156 9.72 1.67 -4.45
N ILE A 157 8.66 0.94 -4.07
CA ILE A 157 8.71 -0.10 -3.04
C ILE A 157 9.61 -1.24 -3.51
N ALA A 158 9.38 -1.78 -4.71
CA ALA A 158 10.20 -2.84 -5.29
C ALA A 158 11.69 -2.46 -5.38
N ALA A 159 12.00 -1.26 -5.87
CA ALA A 159 13.37 -0.75 -5.93
C ALA A 159 14.04 -0.70 -4.54
N ASN A 160 13.31 -0.25 -3.51
CA ASN A 160 13.84 -0.26 -2.15
C ASN A 160 14.04 -1.68 -1.61
N CYS A 161 13.19 -2.63 -2.01
CA CYS A 161 13.33 -4.05 -1.66
C CYS A 161 14.59 -4.67 -2.29
N TYR A 162 14.78 -4.54 -3.61
CA TYR A 162 16.00 -5.02 -4.29
C TYR A 162 17.27 -4.39 -3.70
N ARG A 163 17.24 -3.09 -3.38
CA ARG A 163 18.37 -2.40 -2.74
C ARG A 163 18.71 -3.02 -1.38
N LYS A 164 17.72 -3.33 -0.54
CA LYS A 164 17.95 -3.98 0.76
C LYS A 164 18.59 -5.36 0.63
N GLN A 165 18.34 -6.06 -0.48
CA GLN A 165 18.90 -7.37 -0.78
C GLN A 165 20.23 -7.29 -1.57
N GLY A 166 20.79 -6.09 -1.76
CA GLY A 166 22.06 -5.90 -2.48
C GLY A 166 21.95 -5.96 -4.02
N LEU A 167 20.74 -6.11 -4.56
CA LEU A 167 20.49 -6.15 -6.01
C LEU A 167 20.37 -4.73 -6.59
N PHE A 168 21.48 -3.98 -6.52
CA PHE A 168 21.50 -2.54 -6.85
C PHE A 168 21.11 -2.23 -8.30
N GLU A 169 21.53 -3.07 -9.25
CA GLU A 169 21.25 -2.85 -10.67
C GLU A 169 19.76 -3.06 -10.99
N LYS A 170 19.14 -4.12 -10.46
CA LYS A 170 17.69 -4.32 -10.56
C LYS A 170 16.94 -3.16 -9.90
N ALA A 171 17.38 -2.74 -8.72
CA ALA A 171 16.77 -1.63 -7.98
C ALA A 171 16.77 -0.33 -8.80
N PHE A 172 17.90 -0.04 -9.46
CA PHE A 172 18.06 1.12 -10.33
C PHE A 172 17.11 1.07 -11.53
N ASN A 173 17.10 -0.05 -12.26
CA ASN A 173 16.30 -0.20 -13.48
C ASN A 173 14.79 -0.10 -13.20
N VAL A 174 14.32 -0.71 -12.11
CA VAL A 174 12.91 -0.63 -11.68
C VAL A 174 12.53 0.81 -11.29
N LEU A 175 13.43 1.51 -10.58
CA LEU A 175 13.21 2.91 -10.22
C LEU A 175 13.18 3.82 -11.45
N LYS A 176 14.05 3.58 -12.43
CA LYS A 176 14.08 4.32 -13.70
C LYS A 176 12.80 4.09 -14.51
N ASN A 177 12.30 2.86 -14.55
CA ASN A 177 11.02 2.54 -15.21
C ASN A 177 9.85 3.29 -14.56
N SER A 178 9.89 3.49 -13.22
CA SER A 178 8.85 4.23 -12.50
C SER A 178 8.69 5.69 -12.95
N GLU A 179 9.75 6.31 -13.50
CA GLU A 179 9.69 7.69 -14.01
C GLU A 179 8.67 7.85 -15.14
N ARG A 180 8.46 6.79 -15.93
CA ARG A 180 7.51 6.79 -17.06
C ARG A 180 6.05 6.92 -16.61
N LEU A 181 5.76 6.56 -15.36
CA LEU A 181 4.43 6.59 -14.76
C LEU A 181 4.11 7.91 -14.05
N ILE A 182 5.08 8.84 -13.97
CA ILE A 182 4.88 10.10 -13.27
C ILE A 182 4.00 11.03 -14.11
N THR A 183 2.79 11.28 -13.62
CA THR A 183 1.87 12.26 -14.21
C THR A 183 2.20 13.69 -13.77
N ASN A 184 1.89 14.68 -14.61
CA ASN A 184 2.17 16.11 -14.34
C ASN A 184 1.58 16.61 -13.00
N LYS A 185 0.43 16.06 -12.56
CA LYS A 185 -0.22 16.45 -11.28
C LYS A 185 0.59 16.04 -10.06
N LYS A 186 1.27 14.89 -10.08
CA LYS A 186 2.09 14.37 -8.96
C LYS A 186 3.59 14.61 -9.13
N ARG A 187 4.00 15.17 -10.29
CA ARG A 187 5.38 15.31 -10.73
C ARG A 187 6.36 15.78 -9.66
N ARG A 188 6.08 16.90 -8.98
CA ARG A 188 7.02 17.44 -7.98
C ARG A 188 7.25 16.51 -6.79
N GLY A 189 6.18 15.93 -6.23
CA GLY A 189 6.26 15.01 -5.10
C GLY A 189 6.96 13.70 -5.47
N SER A 190 6.61 13.14 -6.63
CA SER A 190 7.23 11.92 -7.17
C SER A 190 8.72 12.09 -7.42
N LEU A 191 9.11 13.18 -8.09
CA LEU A 191 10.52 13.46 -8.40
C LEU A 191 11.36 13.65 -7.13
N THR A 192 10.86 14.40 -6.14
CA THR A 192 11.54 14.59 -4.86
C THR A 192 11.79 13.25 -4.15
N PHE A 193 10.81 12.35 -4.19
CA PHE A 193 10.96 11.01 -3.63
C PHE A 193 11.96 10.17 -4.42
N LEU A 194 11.89 10.15 -5.75
CA LEU A 194 12.83 9.40 -6.60
C LEU A 194 14.27 9.86 -6.37
N MET A 195 14.50 11.16 -6.22
CA MET A 195 15.81 11.71 -5.88
C MET A 195 16.35 11.14 -4.57
N THR A 196 15.51 11.07 -3.52
CA THR A 196 15.90 10.47 -2.24
C THR A 196 16.26 8.98 -2.40
N ARG A 197 15.60 8.28 -3.32
CA ARG A 197 15.90 6.87 -3.64
C ARG A 197 17.19 6.71 -4.44
N TYR A 198 17.42 7.52 -5.47
CA TYR A 198 18.68 7.54 -6.22
C TYR A 198 19.87 7.91 -5.34
N ALA A 199 19.69 8.85 -4.39
CA ALA A 199 20.71 9.19 -3.41
C ALA A 199 21.06 8.01 -2.49
N ALA A 200 20.06 7.23 -2.08
CA ALA A 200 20.28 5.99 -1.33
C ALA A 200 20.96 4.87 -2.15
N MET A 201 21.04 5.02 -3.48
CA MET A 201 21.76 4.13 -4.41
C MET A 201 23.10 4.71 -4.86
N ILE A 202 23.51 5.84 -4.30
CA ILE A 202 24.73 6.57 -4.66
C ILE A 202 24.75 7.00 -6.16
N LYS A 203 23.58 7.28 -6.75
CA LYS A 203 23.46 7.72 -8.16
C LYS A 203 23.37 9.25 -8.27
N LYS A 204 24.48 9.95 -7.99
CA LYS A 204 24.57 11.41 -7.95
C LYS A 204 24.08 12.09 -9.24
N GLU A 205 24.48 11.59 -10.39
CA GLU A 205 24.10 12.15 -11.71
C GLU A 205 22.58 12.20 -11.91
N GLU A 206 21.88 11.15 -11.48
CA GLU A 206 20.42 11.07 -11.57
C GLU A 206 19.73 12.02 -10.60
N VAL A 207 20.28 12.18 -9.38
CA VAL A 207 19.79 13.19 -8.42
C VAL A 207 19.89 14.58 -9.03
N MET A 208 21.03 14.94 -9.62
CA MET A 208 21.23 16.26 -10.24
C MET A 208 20.37 16.46 -11.49
N ARG A 209 20.18 15.42 -12.31
CA ARG A 209 19.27 15.45 -13.46
C ARG A 209 17.83 15.75 -13.02
N LEU A 210 17.34 15.04 -12.00
CA LEU A 210 15.99 15.24 -11.48
C LEU A 210 15.84 16.60 -10.78
N TRP A 211 16.89 17.10 -10.11
CA TRP A 211 16.91 18.45 -9.54
C TRP A 211 16.70 19.51 -10.62
N LYS A 212 17.48 19.45 -11.70
CA LYS A 212 17.36 20.38 -12.84
C LYS A 212 15.98 20.35 -13.49
N LEU A 213 15.37 19.16 -13.57
CA LEU A 213 14.01 18.99 -14.07
C LEU A 213 12.95 19.60 -13.13
N LEU A 214 13.24 19.70 -11.84
CA LEU A 214 12.34 20.27 -10.83
C LEU A 214 12.41 21.80 -10.81
N THR A 215 13.62 22.37 -10.92
CA THR A 215 13.87 23.83 -10.90
C THR A 215 13.40 24.54 -12.16
N THR A 216 13.36 23.86 -13.31
CA THR A 216 12.80 24.40 -14.56
C THR A 216 11.29 24.65 -14.49
N GLY A 217 10.59 24.18 -13.44
CA GLY A 217 9.14 24.29 -13.27
C GLY A 217 8.63 25.38 -12.33
N GLY A 218 9.45 26.36 -11.91
CA GLY A 218 9.05 27.50 -11.06
C GLY A 218 9.40 27.36 -9.57
N LYS A 219 8.90 28.29 -8.72
CA LYS A 219 9.24 28.39 -7.27
C LYS A 219 9.03 27.06 -6.54
N LEU A 220 10.06 26.67 -5.78
CA LEU A 220 10.12 25.41 -5.03
C LEU A 220 9.81 25.64 -3.54
N TYR A 221 9.21 24.63 -2.91
CA TYR A 221 8.94 24.62 -1.47
C TYR A 221 10.11 23.98 -0.71
N SER A 222 10.30 24.35 0.56
CA SER A 222 11.40 23.93 1.44
C SER A 222 11.66 22.42 1.46
N ARG A 223 10.62 21.58 1.39
CA ARG A 223 10.75 20.12 1.46
C ARG A 223 11.51 19.50 0.28
N ALA A 224 11.42 20.11 -0.91
CA ALA A 224 12.19 19.65 -2.07
C ALA A 224 13.68 19.94 -1.88
N TYR A 225 14.03 21.18 -1.49
CA TYR A 225 15.39 21.58 -1.16
C TYR A 225 16.00 20.69 -0.05
N LEU A 226 15.27 20.47 1.05
CA LEU A 226 15.74 19.61 2.14
C LEU A 226 16.03 18.18 1.68
N ALA A 227 15.18 17.61 0.83
CA ALA A 227 15.40 16.26 0.31
C ALA A 227 16.63 16.19 -0.61
N VAL A 228 16.88 17.24 -1.40
CA VAL A 228 18.06 17.31 -2.28
C VAL A 228 19.32 17.53 -1.47
N ILE A 229 19.33 18.47 -0.53
CA ILE A 229 20.49 18.72 0.34
C ILE A 229 20.82 17.46 1.15
N ALA A 230 19.83 16.83 1.79
CA ALA A 230 20.04 15.57 2.51
C ALA A 230 20.51 14.42 1.60
N SER A 231 20.18 14.48 0.30
CA SER A 231 20.64 13.52 -0.70
C SER A 231 22.07 13.82 -1.14
N VAL A 232 22.42 15.09 -1.34
CA VAL A 232 23.73 15.53 -1.82
C VAL A 232 24.79 15.40 -0.74
N LEU A 233 24.43 15.67 0.52
CA LEU A 233 25.29 15.46 1.68
C LEU A 233 25.72 13.99 1.84
N LYS A 234 24.98 13.02 1.31
CA LYS A 234 25.40 11.61 1.30
C LYS A 234 26.56 11.30 0.35
N PHE A 235 26.89 12.23 -0.55
CA PHE A 235 28.01 12.10 -1.46
C PHE A 235 29.27 12.82 -0.96
N GLU A 236 29.24 13.40 0.24
CA GLU A 236 30.30 14.28 0.78
C GLU A 236 30.65 15.46 -0.16
N ASP A 237 29.73 15.81 -1.06
CA ASP A 237 29.88 16.92 -2.00
C ASP A 237 29.23 18.18 -1.44
N PHE A 238 30.01 18.89 -0.62
CA PHE A 238 29.58 20.13 0.02
C PHE A 238 29.42 21.28 -0.99
N GLU A 239 30.18 21.29 -2.08
CA GLU A 239 30.15 22.34 -3.11
C GLU A 239 28.84 22.29 -3.92
N SER A 240 28.38 21.09 -4.28
CA SER A 240 27.05 20.93 -4.89
C SER A 240 25.92 21.24 -3.91
N ALA A 241 26.10 20.98 -2.60
CA ALA A 241 25.10 21.30 -1.58
C ALA A 241 24.96 22.81 -1.38
N GLU A 242 26.06 23.56 -1.41
CA GLU A 242 26.08 25.02 -1.33
C GLU A 242 25.45 25.68 -2.57
N ASN A 243 25.71 25.16 -3.77
CA ASN A 243 25.11 25.66 -5.01
C ASN A 243 23.59 25.42 -5.14
N ILE A 244 23.01 24.62 -4.24
CA ILE A 244 21.57 24.34 -4.17
C ILE A 244 20.86 25.33 -3.23
N PHE A 245 21.61 26.07 -2.39
CA PHE A 245 21.12 27.16 -1.54
C PHE A 245 20.98 28.45 -2.34
#